data_AF-A0AAD9VEC3-F1
#
_entry.id   AF-A0AAD9VEC3-F1
#
_cell.length_a   1.000
_cell.length_b   1.000
_cell.length_c   1.000
_cell.angle_alpha   90.00
_cell.angle_beta   90.00
_cell.angle_gamma   90.00
#
_symmetry.space_group_name_H-M   'P 1'
#
loop_
_entity.id
_entity.type
_entity.pdbx_description
1 polymer ?
#
loop_
_entity_poly.entity_id
_entity_poly.type
_entity_poly.pdbx_seq_one_letter_code
_entity_poly.pdbx_strand_id
1 'polypeptide(L)' 'MVELDGDTVRLSSRGRVAERDIVQFVPFREYLGQAGDVISGARLAKDVLEELPDQFLDFMKRHNIKPKPPPKSN' A
#
# COMPACT_ATOMS: atom_id res chain seq x y z
N MET A 1 1.92 -0.81 16.30
CA MET A 1 1.26 -1.29 15.08
C MET A 1 1.50 -0.33 13.93
N VAL A 2 1.24 0.97 14.11
CA VAL A 2 1.67 2.05 13.19
C VAL A 2 3.17 1.94 12.88
N GLU A 3 4.03 1.71 13.86
CA GLU A 3 5.49 1.59 13.65
C GLU A 3 5.97 0.65 12.51
N LEU A 4 5.15 -0.29 12.06
CA LEU A 4 5.48 -1.19 10.94
C LEU A 4 5.15 -0.63 9.55
N ASP A 5 4.37 0.45 9.45
CA ASP A 5 4.00 1.09 8.19
C ASP A 5 5.13 1.91 7.56
N GLY A 6 6.23 2.10 8.28
CA GLY A 6 7.52 2.57 7.75
C GLY A 6 7.56 4.00 7.17
N ASP A 7 6.44 4.74 7.22
CA ASP A 7 6.27 6.10 6.69
C ASP A 7 7.25 7.12 7.27
N THR A 8 7.54 6.99 8.57
CA THR A 8 8.36 7.96 9.30
C THR A 8 9.80 7.48 9.46
N VAL A 9 9.99 6.18 9.69
CA VAL A 9 11.30 5.60 10.01
C VAL A 9 11.44 4.26 9.32
N ARG A 10 12.56 4.06 8.61
CA ARG A 10 12.87 2.76 8.01
C ARG A 10 13.18 1.72 9.07
N LEU A 11 12.42 0.62 9.03
CA LEU A 11 12.65 -0.54 9.88
C LEU A 11 14.05 -1.09 9.66
N SER A 12 14.71 -1.49 10.75
CA SER A 12 16.00 -2.17 10.69
C SER A 12 16.04 -3.35 11.64
N SER A 13 16.76 -4.39 11.24
CA SER A 13 16.97 -5.59 12.05
C SER A 13 18.29 -6.24 11.67
N ARG A 14 19.08 -6.64 12.68
CA ARG A 14 20.38 -7.30 12.51
C ARG A 14 21.33 -6.54 11.58
N GLY A 15 21.37 -5.21 11.71
CA GLY A 15 22.23 -4.33 10.89
C GLY A 15 21.77 -4.15 9.44
N ARG A 16 20.59 -4.64 9.06
CA ARG A 16 19.99 -4.44 7.74
C ARG A 16 18.79 -3.52 7.85
N VAL A 17 18.66 -2.60 6.90
CA VAL A 17 17.52 -1.67 6.80
C VAL A 17 16.55 -2.18 5.74
N ALA A 18 15.25 -1.99 5.96
CA ALA A 18 14.20 -2.29 5.00
C ALA A 18 14.40 -1.44 3.74
N GLU A 19 14.52 -2.13 2.60
CA GLU A 19 14.83 -1.50 1.32
C GLU A 19 13.71 -0.58 0.83
N ARG A 20 12.47 -0.97 1.08
CA ARG A 20 11.25 -0.27 0.68
C ARG A 20 10.21 -0.43 1.75
N ASP A 21 9.27 0.51 1.74
CA ASP A 21 8.02 0.31 2.43
C ASP A 21 7.11 -0.59 1.64
N ILE A 22 6.54 -1.59 2.32
CA ILE A 22 5.62 -2.56 1.71
C ILE A 22 4.51 -2.99 2.67
N VAL A 23 4.40 -2.35 3.84
CA VAL A 23 3.46 -2.73 4.89
C VAL A 23 2.57 -1.52 5.16
N GLN A 24 1.25 -1.73 5.16
CA GLN A 24 0.28 -0.72 5.57
C GLN A 24 -0.45 -1.23 6.80
N PHE A 25 -0.67 -0.36 7.78
CA PHE A 25 -1.61 -0.62 8.86
C PHE A 25 -2.87 0.25 8.72
N VAL A 26 -4.05 -0.37 8.70
CA VAL A 26 -5.35 0.32 8.74
C VAL A 26 -6.18 -0.24 9.90
N PRO A 27 -6.59 0.59 10.88
CA PRO A 27 -7.36 0.16 12.04
C PRO A 27 -8.81 -0.18 11.64
N PHE A 28 -9.06 -1.43 11.25
CA PHE A 28 -10.36 -1.92 10.76
C PHE A 28 -11.59 -1.54 11.63
N ARG A 29 -11.40 -1.45 12.95
CA ARG A 29 -12.46 -1.07 13.90
C ARG A 29 -13.09 0.30 13.61
N GLU A 30 -12.36 1.21 12.96
CA GLU A 30 -12.83 2.58 12.64
C GLU A 30 -13.88 2.58 11.52
N TYR A 31 -14.02 1.46 10.81
CA TYR A 31 -14.96 1.27 9.72
C TYR A 31 -16.18 0.44 10.13
N LEU A 32 -16.29 0.07 11.41
CA LEU A 32 -17.46 -0.63 11.93
C LEU A 32 -18.53 0.38 12.40
N GLY A 33 -19.76 0.22 11.92
CA GLY A 33 -20.95 0.90 12.50
C GLY A 33 -21.15 2.38 12.20
N GLN A 34 -20.30 3.04 11.39
CA GLN A 34 -20.42 4.49 11.11
C GLN A 34 -21.22 4.85 9.85
N ALA A 35 -21.34 3.93 8.88
CA ALA A 35 -22.17 4.07 7.68
C ALA A 35 -22.57 2.67 7.19
N GLY A 36 -23.65 2.55 6.42
CA GLY A 36 -24.07 1.25 5.87
C GLY A 36 -22.91 0.51 5.18
N ASP A 37 -22.95 -0.83 5.23
CA ASP A 37 -21.81 -1.72 4.94
C ASP A 37 -21.01 -1.38 3.67
N VAL A 38 -21.67 -0.92 2.61
CA VAL A 38 -21.02 -0.54 1.34
C VAL A 38 -20.11 0.68 1.48
N ILE A 39 -20.55 1.73 2.19
CA ILE A 39 -19.78 2.97 2.36
C ILE A 39 -18.58 2.69 3.26
N SER A 40 -18.79 1.91 4.33
CA SER A 40 -17.74 1.48 5.24
C SER A 40 -16.67 0.64 4.52
N GLY A 41 -17.10 -0.29 3.66
CA GLY A 41 -16.18 -1.06 2.81
C GLY A 41 -15.40 -0.20 1.81
N ALA A 42 -16.04 0.78 1.17
CA ALA A 42 -15.36 1.67 0.23
C ALA A 42 -14.30 2.55 0.92
N ARG A 43 -14.58 3.06 2.13
CA ARG A 43 -13.61 3.85 2.90
C ARG A 43 -12.43 3.00 3.37
N LEU A 44 -12.70 1.78 3.84
CA LEU A 44 -11.64 0.84 4.19
C LEU A 44 -10.74 0.53 2.99
N ALA A 45 -11.35 0.24 1.83
CA ALA A 45 -10.60 -0.06 0.62
C ALA A 45 -9.76 1.14 0.16
N LYS A 46 -10.29 2.36 0.25
CA LYS A 46 -9.52 3.58 -0.05
C LYS A 46 -8.26 3.64 0.81
N ASP A 47 -8.40 3.55 2.12
CA ASP A 47 -7.28 3.81 3.04
C ASP A 47 -6.28 2.63 3.07
N VAL A 48 -6.72 1.40 2.76
CA VAL A 48 -5.82 0.23 2.59
C VAL A 48 -5.00 0.31 1.30
N LEU A 49 -5.55 0.92 0.23
CA LEU A 49 -4.94 0.91 -1.11
C LEU A 49 -4.23 2.23 -1.48
N GLU A 50 -4.27 3.23 -0.62
CA GLU A 50 -3.82 4.60 -0.89
C GLU A 50 -2.36 4.66 -1.39
N GLU A 51 -1.48 3.86 -0.81
CA GLU A 51 -0.04 3.88 -1.12
C GLU A 51 0.40 2.90 -2.21
N LEU A 52 -0.47 1.95 -2.56
CA LEU A 52 -0.11 0.88 -3.48
C LEU A 52 0.37 1.40 -4.86
N PRO A 53 -0.20 2.47 -5.45
CA PRO A 53 0.29 3.01 -6.71
C PRO A 53 1.75 3.46 -6.65
N ASP A 54 2.14 4.17 -5.60
CA ASP A 54 3.50 4.70 -5.46
C ASP A 54 4.49 3.57 -5.13
N GLN A 55 4.13 2.67 -4.19
CA GLN A 55 4.94 1.49 -3.87
C GLN A 55 5.18 0.61 -5.11
N PHE A 56 4.17 0.46 -5.96
CA PHE A 56 4.27 -0.28 -7.23
C PHE A 56 5.19 0.44 -8.23
N LEU A 57 4.97 1.73 -8.47
CA LEU A 57 5.77 2.49 -9.43
C LEU A 57 7.24 2.55 -9.01
N ASP A 58 7.52 2.72 -7.73
CA ASP A 58 8.88 2.73 -7.19
C ASP A 58 9.59 1.39 -7.39
N PHE A 59 8.88 0.27 -7.20
CA PHE A 59 9.42 -1.05 -7.53
C PHE A 59 9.78 -1.15 -9.02
N MET A 60 8.84 -0.81 -9.89
CA MET A 60 9.00 -0.96 -11.34
C MET A 60 10.16 -0.09 -11.84
N LYS A 61 10.25 1.16 -11.38
CA LYS A 61 11.35 2.09 -11.72
C LYS A 61 12.70 1.56 -11.23
N ARG A 62 12.78 1.13 -9.97
CA ARG A 62 14.02 0.64 -9.35
C ARG A 62 14.59 -0.60 -10.05
N HIS A 63 13.70 -1.47 -10.51
CA HIS A 63 14.09 -2.69 -11.22
C HIS A 63 14.08 -2.54 -12.76
N ASN A 64 13.90 -1.32 -13.28
CA ASN A 64 13.83 -1.02 -14.72
C ASN A 64 12.81 -1.91 -15.47
N ILE A 65 11.69 -2.24 -14.81
CA ILE A 65 10.61 -3.05 -15.38
C ILE A 65 9.71 -2.12 -16.20
N LYS A 66 9.65 -2.35 -17.51
CA LYS A 66 8.80 -1.58 -18.41
C LYS A 66 7.40 -2.18 -18.49
N PRO A 67 6.34 -1.35 -18.61
CA PRO A 67 4.99 -1.85 -18.84
C PRO A 67 4.92 -2.62 -20.15
N LYS A 68 4.07 -3.66 -20.19
CA LYS A 68 3.77 -4.39 -21.42
C LYS A 68 3.00 -3.49 -22.39
N PRO A 69 3.15 -3.68 -23.71
CA PRO A 69 2.31 -2.98 -24.67
C PRO A 69 0.82 -3.26 -24.38
N PRO A 70 -0.08 -2.31 -24.69
CA PRO A 70 -1.50 -2.51 -24.50
C PRO A 70 -1.98 -3.74 -25.28
N PRO A 71 -2.93 -4.52 -24.75
CA PRO A 71 -3.52 -5.62 -25.50
C PRO A 71 -4.12 -5.08 -26.80
N LYS A 72 -3.97 -5.83 -27.90
CA LYS A 72 -4.59 -5.48 -29.17
C LYS A 72 -6.10 -5.44 -28.96
N SER A 73 -6.76 -4.34 -29.35
CA SER A 73 -8.22 -4.35 -29.43
C SER A 73 -8.61 -5.32 -30.54
N ASN A 74 -9.55 -6.21 -30.23
CA ASN A 74 -10.31 -6.93 -31.25
C ASN A 74 -11.46 -6.05 -31.74
#